data_AF-A0A1E4B0Y4-F1
#
_entry.id   AF-A0A1E4B0Y4-F1
#
_cell.length_a   1.000
_cell.length_b   1.000
_cell.length_c   1.000
_cell.angle_alpha   90.00
_cell.angle_beta   90.00
_cell.angle_gamma   90.00
#
_symmetry.space_group_name_H-M   'P 1'
#
loop_
_entity.id
_entity.type
_entity.pdbx_description
1 polymer ?
#
loop_
_entity_poly.entity_id
_entity_poly.type
_entity_poly.pdbx_seq_one_letter_code
_entity_poly.pdbx_strand_id
1 'polypeptide(L)'
;MDLPDQFSVGTDEFLSIQIAGNSGQPERFLLVGRPYHGLVRVREWSSHTYNSVGDDFEIEPRELLEDVETAYAAGLGVRPELYEIRLWLGS
;
A
#
# COMPACT_ATOMS: atom_id res chain seq x y z
N MET A 1 -24.04 -15.95 3.62
CA MET A 1 -23.70 -14.54 3.36
C MET A 1 -22.38 -14.59 2.66
N ASP A 2 -22.43 -14.66 1.33
CA ASP A 2 -21.27 -14.84 0.48
C ASP A 2 -20.51 -13.51 0.40
N LEU A 3 -19.22 -13.55 0.75
CA LEU A 3 -18.32 -12.42 0.54
C LEU A 3 -18.10 -12.26 -0.97
N PRO A 4 -18.04 -11.02 -1.50
CA PRO A 4 -17.83 -10.80 -2.92
C PRO A 4 -16.49 -11.41 -3.38
N ASP A 5 -16.54 -12.16 -4.49
CA ASP A 5 -15.47 -12.87 -5.21
C ASP A 5 -14.31 -11.98 -5.74
N GLN A 6 -14.09 -10.79 -5.18
CA GLN A 6 -13.18 -9.77 -5.76
C GLN A 6 -11.74 -9.81 -5.24
N PHE A 7 -11.37 -10.83 -4.47
CA PHE A 7 -9.96 -11.19 -4.26
C PHE A 7 -9.75 -12.62 -4.71
N SER A 8 -9.65 -12.84 -6.03
CA SER A 8 -9.13 -14.10 -6.55
C SER A 8 -7.71 -14.29 -6.04
N VAL A 9 -7.59 -15.19 -5.07
CA VAL A 9 -6.41 -15.69 -4.36
C VAL A 9 -5.46 -16.38 -5.36
N GLY A 10 -4.80 -15.58 -6.19
CA GLY A 10 -3.71 -16.01 -7.04
C GLY A 10 -2.40 -15.59 -6.39
N THR A 11 -1.85 -16.46 -5.54
CA THR A 11 -0.61 -16.27 -4.73
C THR A 11 -0.67 -15.08 -3.76
N ASP A 12 -1.13 -15.31 -2.53
CA ASP A 12 -1.37 -14.35 -1.42
C ASP A 12 -0.13 -13.66 -0.84
N GLU A 13 0.78 -13.21 -1.69
CA GLU A 13 1.91 -12.42 -1.26
C GLU A 13 1.52 -10.94 -1.24
N PHE A 14 1.40 -10.37 -0.04
CA PHE A 14 1.21 -8.95 0.18
C PHE A 14 2.40 -8.36 0.95
N LEU A 15 2.85 -7.19 0.51
CA LEU A 15 3.74 -6.35 1.29
C LEU A 15 2.90 -5.41 2.15
N SER A 16 3.12 -5.45 3.46
CA SER A 16 2.55 -4.45 4.37
C SER A 16 3.45 -3.22 4.39
N ILE A 17 2.93 -2.09 3.94
CA ILE A 17 3.62 -0.80 4.00
C ILE A 17 2.94 0.07 5.06
N GLN A 18 3.73 0.66 5.95
CA GLN A 18 3.28 1.67 6.91
C GLN A 18 3.99 2.98 6.60
N ILE A 19 3.20 4.05 6.51
CA ILE A 19 3.69 5.42 6.32
C ILE A 19 3.20 6.24 7.51
N ALA A 20 4.14 6.68 8.36
CA ALA A 20 3.84 7.45 9.56
C ALA A 20 3.12 8.77 9.21
N GLY A 21 2.18 9.15 10.06
CA GLY A 21 1.49 10.43 9.97
C GLY A 21 2.31 11.59 10.53
N ASN A 22 1.78 12.81 10.37
CA ASN A 22 2.30 14.04 10.98
C ASN A 22 1.16 14.94 11.46
N SER A 23 1.45 16.18 11.84
CA SER A 23 0.46 17.13 12.41
C SER A 23 -0.70 17.50 11.46
N GLY A 24 -0.70 17.08 10.19
CA GLY A 24 -1.80 17.32 9.25
C GLY A 24 -2.19 16.11 8.39
N GLN A 25 -1.51 14.97 8.52
CA GLN A 25 -1.74 13.79 7.70
C GLN A 25 -1.83 12.55 8.60
N PRO A 26 -2.89 11.72 8.45
CA PRO A 26 -2.98 10.48 9.21
C PRO A 26 -1.88 9.52 8.80
N GLU A 27 -1.53 8.62 9.72
CA GLU A 27 -0.72 7.45 9.39
C GLU A 27 -1.50 6.56 8.43
N ARG A 28 -0.81 5.99 7.43
CA ARG A 28 -1.38 5.13 6.39
C ARG A 28 -0.81 3.72 6.52
N PHE A 29 -1.67 2.74 6.29
CA PHE A 29 -1.34 1.32 6.29
C PHE A 29 -1.83 0.73 4.97
N LEU A 30 -0.92 0.13 4.21
CA LEU A 30 -1.18 -0.39 2.88
C LEU A 30 -0.88 -1.88 2.87
N LEU A 31 -1.79 -2.69 2.32
CA LEU A 31 -1.48 -4.03 1.85
C LEU A 31 -1.34 -4.00 0.34
N VAL A 32 -0.14 -4.27 -0.15
CA VAL A 32 0.22 -4.11 -1.55
C VAL A 32 0.50 -5.48 -2.16
N GLY A 33 -0.31 -5.87 -3.15
CA GLY A 33 -0.10 -7.09 -3.92
C GLY A 33 1.14 -7.02 -4.82
N ARG A 34 1.50 -8.14 -5.44
CA ARG A 34 2.51 -8.14 -6.51
C ARG A 34 2.01 -7.38 -7.75
N PRO A 35 2.89 -6.72 -8.50
CA PRO A 35 2.53 -6.16 -9.80
C PRO A 35 1.96 -7.23 -10.75
N TYR A 36 0.82 -6.94 -11.36
CA TYR A 36 0.14 -7.82 -12.31
C TYR A 36 -0.53 -6.97 -13.40
N HIS A 37 -0.26 -7.28 -14.67
CA HIS A 37 -0.74 -6.50 -15.83
C HIS A 37 -0.48 -4.98 -15.74
N GLY A 38 0.65 -4.58 -15.15
CA GLY A 38 1.06 -3.17 -15.05
C GLY A 38 0.42 -2.39 -13.89
N LEU A 39 -0.39 -3.05 -13.06
CA LEU A 39 -1.03 -2.46 -11.88
C LEU A 39 -0.65 -3.24 -10.62
N VAL A 40 -0.79 -2.60 -9.47
CA VAL A 40 -0.77 -3.23 -8.16
C VAL A 40 -2.10 -3.00 -7.46
N ARG A 41 -2.60 -4.05 -6.80
CA ARG A 41 -3.75 -3.94 -5.91
C ARG A 41 -3.30 -3.45 -4.56
N VAL A 42 -4.02 -2.47 -4.03
CA VAL A 42 -3.76 -1.86 -2.74
C VAL A 42 -5.04 -1.87 -1.93
N ARG A 43 -4.92 -2.31 -0.68
CA ARG A 43 -5.91 -2.01 0.36
C ARG A 43 -5.31 -1.03 1.34
N GLU A 44 -5.98 0.08 1.56
CA GLU A 44 -5.52 1.16 2.43
C GLU A 44 -6.40 1.33 3.67
N TRP A 45 -5.74 1.56 4.80
CA TRP A 45 -6.34 2.13 5.99
C TRP A 45 -5.55 3.36 6.42
N SER A 46 -6.18 4.17 7.25
CA SER A 46 -5.52 5.23 7.99
C SER A 46 -5.69 5.04 9.49
N SER A 47 -4.97 5.82 10.29
CA SER A 47 -5.21 5.91 11.75
C SER A 47 -6.65 6.32 12.10
N HIS A 48 -7.44 6.84 11.16
CA HIS A 48 -8.85 7.16 11.34
C HIS A 48 -9.81 6.04 10.88
N THR A 49 -9.33 5.09 10.07
CA THR A 49 -10.17 4.05 9.44
C THR A 49 -9.72 2.63 9.73
N TYR A 50 -8.73 2.42 10.61
CA TYR A 50 -8.15 1.09 10.92
C TYR A 50 -9.16 0.03 11.38
N ASN A 51 -10.35 0.43 11.85
CA ASN A 51 -11.42 -0.47 12.29
C ASN A 51 -12.52 -0.68 11.24
N SER A 52 -12.30 -0.28 9.98
CA SER A 52 -13.20 -0.48 8.85
C SER A 52 -12.61 -1.47 7.82
N VAL A 53 -13.37 -1.75 6.75
CA VAL A 53 -13.00 -2.73 5.71
C VAL A 53 -11.76 -2.31 4.89
N GLY A 54 -11.31 -1.06 4.99
CA GLY A 54 -10.23 -0.51 4.18
C GLY A 54 -10.70 -0.13 2.78
N ASP A 55 -10.01 0.81 2.15
CA ASP A 55 -10.31 1.27 0.80
C ASP A 55 -9.47 0.48 -0.22
N ASP A 56 -10.14 -0.18 -1.15
CA ASP A 56 -9.51 -0.99 -2.20
C ASP A 56 -9.37 -0.20 -3.50
N PHE A 57 -8.18 -0.22 -4.11
CA PHE A 57 -7.92 0.37 -5.42
C PHE A 57 -6.77 -0.31 -6.16
N GLU A 58 -6.66 0.00 -7.46
CA GLU A 58 -5.54 -0.40 -8.31
C GLU A 58 -4.77 0.85 -8.74
N ILE A 59 -3.44 0.78 -8.75
CA ILE A 59 -2.54 1.89 -9.09
C ILE A 59 -1.32 1.37 -9.86
N GLU A 60 -0.67 2.22 -10.65
CA GLU A 60 0.59 1.84 -11.28
C GLU A 60 1.70 1.66 -10.22
N PRO A 61 2.58 0.65 -10.34
CA PRO A 61 3.69 0.45 -9.40
C PRO A 61 4.56 1.69 -9.24
N ARG A 62 4.78 2.42 -10.34
CA ARG A 62 5.58 3.65 -10.37
C ARG A 62 4.90 4.76 -9.57
N GLU A 63 3.61 4.98 -9.76
CA GLU A 63 2.86 6.02 -9.02
C GLU A 63 2.84 5.72 -7.52
N LEU A 64 2.64 4.44 -7.14
CA LEU A 64 2.73 4.03 -5.74
C LEU A 64 4.14 4.27 -5.16
N LEU A 65 5.19 3.95 -5.92
CA LEU A 65 6.55 4.20 -5.48
C LEU A 65 6.84 5.69 -5.32
N GLU A 66 6.39 6.54 -6.26
CA GLU A 66 6.55 7.99 -6.19
C GLU A 66 5.85 8.58 -4.94
N ASP A 67 4.69 8.05 -4.57
CA ASP A 67 3.97 8.43 -3.34
C ASP A 67 4.78 8.06 -2.07
N VAL A 68 5.30 6.83 -2.02
CA VAL A 68 6.15 6.36 -0.91
C VAL A 68 7.46 7.15 -0.82
N GLU A 69 8.11 7.41 -1.95
CA GLU A 69 9.33 8.23 -2.02
C GLU A 69 9.07 9.66 -1.56
N THR A 70 7.93 10.23 -1.91
CA THR A 70 7.50 11.56 -1.46
C THR A 70 7.34 11.59 0.06
N ALA A 71 6.67 10.59 0.64
CA ALA A 71 6.52 10.47 2.08
C ALA A 71 7.89 10.33 2.79
N TYR A 72 8.77 9.48 2.25
CA TYR A 72 10.12 9.30 2.78
C TYR A 72 10.95 10.59 2.71
N ALA A 73 10.89 11.32 1.58
CA ALA A 73 11.58 12.59 1.38
C ALA A 73 11.05 13.70 2.31
N ALA A 74 9.77 13.65 2.67
CA ALA A 74 9.17 14.53 3.68
C ALA A 74 9.59 14.18 5.13
N GLY A 75 10.43 13.16 5.32
CA GLY A 75 10.91 12.71 6.63
C GLY A 75 9.90 11.86 7.40
N LEU A 76 8.86 11.35 6.74
CA LEU A 76 7.92 10.41 7.35
C LEU A 76 8.59 9.05 7.51
N GLY A 77 8.29 8.37 8.61
CA GLY A 77 8.72 6.99 8.81
C GLY A 77 8.02 6.08 7.80
N VAL A 78 8.79 5.36 6.98
CA VAL A 78 8.29 4.37 6.03
C VAL A 78 8.80 2.99 6.44
N ARG A 79 7.91 2.00 6.49
CA ARG A 79 8.25 0.60 6.75
C ARG A 79 7.54 -0.31 5.75
N PRO A 80 8.19 -1.35 5.20
CA PRO A 80 9.62 -1.65 5.33
C PRO A 80 10.49 -0.58 4.64
N GLU A 81 11.80 -0.79 4.61
CA GLU A 81 12.71 0.16 3.98
C GLU A 81 12.39 0.37 2.49
N LEU A 82 12.65 1.57 1.99
CA LEU A 82 12.34 1.95 0.61
C LEU A 82 12.94 0.99 -0.43
N TYR A 83 14.10 0.41 -0.15
CA TYR A 83 14.73 -0.59 -1.01
C TYR A 83 13.90 -1.88 -1.15
N GLU A 84 13.28 -2.34 -0.07
CA GLU A 84 12.41 -3.52 -0.11
C GLU A 84 11.13 -3.25 -0.89
N ILE A 85 10.56 -2.05 -0.74
CA ILE A 85 9.38 -1.60 -1.49
C ILE A 85 9.70 -1.53 -3.00
N ARG A 86 10.87 -1.01 -3.38
CA ARG A 86 11.37 -1.01 -4.77
C ARG A 86 11.45 -2.42 -5.36
N LEU A 87 12.10 -3.34 -4.63
CA LEU A 87 12.20 -4.74 -5.04
C LEU A 87 10.84 -5.40 -5.20
N TRP A 88 9.88 -5.06 -4.34
CA TRP A 88 8.52 -5.59 -4.40
C TRP A 88 7.77 -5.12 -5.64
N LEU A 89 7.89 -3.82 -5.96
CA LEU A 89 7.22 -3.16 -7.09
C LEU A 89 7.95 -3.38 -8.42
N GLY A 90 9.17 -3.92 -8.40
CA GLY A 90 10.00 -4.14 -9.60
C GLY A 90 10.48 -2.83 -10.24
N SER A 91 10.70 -1.80 -9.43
CA SER A 91 11.02 -0.42 -9.85
C SER A 91 12.27 0.13 -9.17
#